data_AF-A0A7Z9UBK6-F1
#
_entry.id   AF-A0A7Z9UBK6-F1
#
_cell.length_a   1.000
_cell.length_b   1.000
_cell.length_c   1.000
_cell.angle_alpha   90.00
_cell.angle_beta   90.00
_cell.angle_gamma   90.00
#
_symmetry.space_group_name_H-M   'P 1'
#
loop_
_entity.id
_entity.type
_entity.pdbx_description
1 polymer ?
#
loop_
_entity_poly.entity_id
_entity_poly.type
_entity_poly.pdbx_seq_one_letter_code
_entity_poly.pdbx_strand_id
1 'polypeptide(L)'
;RKLILALNLLLLTSAWAQTPYEKALDIAREEWVRFGQQTIDAEGKLVKSGGRENEEDYYLRVADYWKEGVNRELTGKDTHEPWSAAFISWVMKKAGMGDRFSYSDWHATYIRNSILSRRAKDKSFPYWGYRIEERAPQVGDLVGYARKGGISYDYQPVVSPSHTDLVVAVRPNEIDVIGGNVKDSVTKKTLRTDNSGLLVDKQYRWFVVMAPNPSN
;
A
#
# COMPACT_ATOMS: atom_id res chain seq x y z
N ARG A 1 -14.94 64.29 13.87
CA ARG A 1 -14.60 63.51 12.65
C ARG A 1 -13.95 62.22 13.13
N LYS A 2 -14.65 61.07 13.04
CA LYS A 2 -14.19 59.78 13.58
C LYS A 2 -13.22 59.13 12.59
N LEU A 3 -12.01 58.79 13.05
CA LEU A 3 -11.09 57.91 12.32
C LEU A 3 -11.65 56.49 12.34
N ILE A 4 -11.79 55.88 11.17
CA ILE A 4 -12.08 54.44 11.02
C ILE A 4 -10.71 53.75 10.89
N LEU A 5 -10.37 52.92 11.87
CA LEU A 5 -9.20 52.05 11.82
C LEU A 5 -9.61 50.76 11.10
N ALA A 6 -9.07 50.53 9.90
CA ALA A 6 -9.26 49.27 9.18
C ALA A 6 -8.31 48.22 9.77
N LEU A 7 -8.88 47.19 10.41
CA LEU A 7 -8.15 46.04 10.93
C LEU A 7 -7.97 45.03 9.78
N ASN A 8 -6.75 44.92 9.25
CA ASN A 8 -6.39 43.86 8.32
C ASN A 8 -6.27 42.54 9.09
N LEU A 9 -7.23 41.64 8.89
CA LEU A 9 -7.20 40.28 9.43
C LEU A 9 -6.38 39.40 8.48
N LEU A 10 -5.11 39.15 8.79
CA LEU A 10 -4.34 38.10 8.13
C LEU A 10 -4.89 36.74 8.57
N LEU A 11 -5.56 36.02 7.66
CA LEU A 11 -5.90 34.62 7.84
C LEU A 11 -4.63 33.78 7.69
N LEU A 12 -4.00 33.44 8.81
CA LEU A 12 -3.02 32.34 8.89
C LEU A 12 -3.78 31.03 8.70
N THR A 13 -3.82 30.50 7.48
CA THR A 13 -4.19 29.10 7.26
C THR A 13 -3.03 28.25 7.78
N SER A 14 -3.19 27.63 8.96
CA SER A 14 -2.31 26.56 9.36
C SER A 14 -2.46 25.42 8.35
N ALA A 15 -1.44 25.20 7.52
CA ALA A 15 -1.34 23.98 6.73
C ALA A 15 -1.23 22.81 7.72
N TRP A 16 -2.31 22.06 7.89
CA TRP A 16 -2.29 20.84 8.68
C TRP A 16 -1.26 19.89 8.06
N ALA A 17 -0.32 19.38 8.85
CA ALA A 17 0.67 18.44 8.35
C ALA A 17 -0.04 17.15 7.90
N GLN A 18 0.25 16.68 6.68
CA GLN A 18 -0.30 15.42 6.16
C GLN A 18 -0.03 14.25 7.12
N THR A 19 -1.04 13.41 7.29
CA THR A 19 -0.93 12.14 8.03
C THR A 19 0.03 11.18 7.32
N PRO A 20 0.62 10.21 8.03
CA PRO A 20 1.40 9.15 7.38
C PRO A 20 0.61 8.36 6.33
N TYR A 21 -0.71 8.23 6.45
CA TYR A 21 -1.52 7.54 5.43
C TYR A 21 -1.62 8.34 4.13
N GLU A 22 -1.83 9.65 4.23
CA GLU A 22 -1.84 10.55 3.06
C GLU A 22 -0.48 10.58 2.37
N LYS A 23 0.62 10.68 3.14
CA LYS A 23 1.98 10.62 2.59
C LYS A 23 2.26 9.30 1.88
N ALA A 24 1.81 8.16 2.44
CA ALA A 24 1.98 6.86 1.80
C ALA A 24 1.30 6.80 0.43
N LEU A 25 0.12 7.40 0.28
CA LEU A 25 -0.60 7.50 -0.99
C LEU A 25 0.18 8.32 -2.03
N ASP A 26 0.68 9.49 -1.62
CA ASP A 26 1.45 10.37 -2.49
C ASP A 26 2.74 9.68 -2.96
N ILE A 27 3.50 9.09 -2.04
CA ILE A 27 4.73 8.35 -2.33
C ILE A 27 4.47 7.17 -3.28
N ALA A 28 3.42 6.38 -3.05
CA ALA A 28 3.09 5.26 -3.93
C ALA A 28 2.72 5.72 -5.35
N ARG A 29 1.98 6.83 -5.48
CA ARG A 29 1.63 7.42 -6.78
C ARG A 29 2.86 7.98 -7.49
N GLU A 30 3.75 8.65 -6.77
CA GLU A 30 5.01 9.16 -7.32
C GLU A 30 5.89 8.03 -7.87
N GLU A 31 6.02 6.92 -7.14
CA GLU A 31 6.79 5.76 -7.62
C GLU A 31 6.11 5.07 -8.81
N TRP A 32 4.77 4.98 -8.82
CA TRP A 32 4.05 4.51 -10.01
C TRP A 32 4.29 5.40 -11.23
N VAL A 33 4.31 6.73 -11.06
CA VAL A 33 4.66 7.68 -12.13
C VAL A 33 6.11 7.50 -12.58
N ARG A 34 7.05 7.37 -11.64
CA ARG A 34 8.48 7.12 -11.90
C ARG A 34 8.69 5.89 -12.78
N PHE A 35 7.96 4.81 -12.48
CA PHE A 35 8.00 3.55 -13.24
C PHE A 35 7.15 3.59 -14.52
N GLY A 36 6.79 4.76 -15.04
CA GLY A 36 6.10 4.89 -16.33
C GLY A 36 4.61 4.56 -16.28
N GLN A 37 4.00 4.58 -15.09
CA GLN A 37 2.57 4.39 -14.88
C GLN A 37 2.03 3.03 -15.37
N GLN A 38 2.76 1.95 -15.11
CA GLN A 38 2.31 0.59 -15.47
C GLN A 38 0.90 0.32 -14.92
N THR A 39 -0.03 -0.09 -15.78
CA THR A 39 -1.44 -0.25 -15.40
C THR A 39 -2.02 -1.56 -15.93
N ILE A 40 -2.68 -2.29 -15.04
CA ILE A 40 -3.47 -3.49 -15.32
C ILE A 40 -4.95 -3.17 -15.04
N ASP A 41 -5.82 -3.47 -16.00
CA ASP A 41 -7.27 -3.28 -15.87
C ASP A 41 -7.95 -4.36 -15.01
N ALA A 42 -9.27 -4.24 -14.80
CA ALA A 42 -10.07 -5.14 -13.97
C ALA A 42 -10.18 -6.57 -14.54
N GLU A 43 -9.84 -6.74 -15.82
CA GLU A 43 -9.79 -8.02 -16.52
C GLU A 43 -8.42 -8.70 -16.37
N GLY A 44 -7.45 -8.04 -15.72
CA GLY A 44 -6.09 -8.54 -15.55
C GLY A 44 -5.18 -8.28 -16.75
N LYS A 45 -5.62 -7.46 -17.71
CA LYS A 45 -4.83 -7.12 -18.91
C LYS A 45 -3.94 -5.91 -18.65
N LEU A 46 -2.68 -6.02 -19.09
CA LEU A 46 -1.74 -4.90 -19.11
C LEU A 46 -2.19 -3.89 -20.18
N VAL A 47 -2.72 -2.75 -19.76
CA VAL A 47 -3.20 -1.68 -20.66
C VAL A 47 -2.19 -0.56 -20.85
N LYS A 48 -1.21 -0.44 -19.95
CA LYS A 48 -0.05 0.43 -20.10
C LYS A 48 1.18 -0.28 -19.53
N SER A 49 2.21 -0.48 -20.36
CA SER A 49 3.51 -0.97 -19.88
C SER A 49 4.29 0.17 -19.25
N GLY A 50 4.92 -0.08 -18.11
CA GLY A 50 5.88 0.82 -17.50
C GLY A 50 7.30 0.30 -17.67
N GLY A 51 8.24 0.96 -16.98
CA GLY A 51 9.63 0.53 -16.87
C GLY A 51 9.78 -0.68 -15.95
N ARG A 52 10.77 -1.52 -16.23
CA ARG A 52 11.03 -2.76 -15.48
C ARG A 52 12.28 -2.67 -14.64
N GLU A 53 12.36 -3.46 -13.58
CA GLU A 53 13.50 -3.47 -12.66
C GLU A 53 14.85 -3.69 -13.33
N ASN A 54 14.90 -4.41 -14.45
CA ASN A 54 16.12 -4.74 -15.18
C ASN A 54 16.45 -3.74 -16.31
N GLU A 55 15.60 -2.74 -16.52
CA GLU A 55 15.85 -1.64 -17.44
C GLU A 55 16.72 -0.56 -16.77
N GLU A 56 17.35 0.29 -17.58
CA GLU A 56 18.36 1.24 -17.11
C GLU A 56 17.80 2.16 -16.01
N ASP A 57 18.60 2.37 -14.96
CA ASP A 57 18.34 3.16 -13.75
C ASP A 57 17.21 2.69 -12.80
N TYR A 58 16.23 1.88 -13.24
CA TYR A 58 15.18 1.39 -12.34
C TYR A 58 15.69 0.48 -11.23
N TYR A 59 16.71 -0.34 -11.51
CA TYR A 59 17.33 -1.21 -10.50
C TYR A 59 17.93 -0.43 -9.32
N LEU A 60 18.47 0.78 -9.56
CA LEU A 60 19.00 1.63 -8.49
C LEU A 60 17.88 2.03 -7.53
N ARG A 61 16.69 2.30 -8.06
CA ARG A 61 15.53 2.60 -7.24
C ARG A 61 15.04 1.39 -6.47
N VAL A 62 15.09 0.20 -7.08
CA VAL A 62 14.79 -1.06 -6.38
C VAL A 62 15.80 -1.33 -5.25
N ALA A 63 17.08 -0.99 -5.44
CA ALA A 63 18.09 -1.05 -4.38
C ALA A 63 17.72 -0.16 -3.18
N ASP A 64 17.21 1.06 -3.42
CA ASP A 64 16.72 1.93 -2.34
C ASP A 64 15.58 1.26 -1.55
N TYR A 65 14.65 0.57 -2.22
CA TYR A 65 13.57 -0.12 -1.53
C TYR A 65 14.09 -1.20 -0.58
N TRP A 66 15.07 -1.98 -1.02
CA TRP A 66 15.71 -3.00 -0.20
C TRP A 66 16.47 -2.39 0.98
N LYS A 67 17.32 -1.41 0.70
CA LYS A 67 18.20 -0.80 1.68
C LYS A 67 17.43 -0.01 2.71
N GLU A 68 16.61 0.93 2.25
CA GLU A 68 15.94 1.86 3.16
C GLU A 68 14.67 1.22 3.76
N GLY A 69 13.96 0.38 3.02
CA GLY A 69 12.71 -0.24 3.46
C GLY A 69 12.91 -1.35 4.49
N VAL A 70 13.91 -2.22 4.27
CA VAL A 70 14.09 -3.45 5.06
C VAL A 70 15.55 -3.73 5.45
N ASN A 71 16.45 -2.76 5.30
CA ASN A 71 17.87 -2.85 5.68
C ASN A 71 18.60 -4.04 5.02
N ARG A 72 18.32 -4.33 3.75
CA ARG A 72 19.04 -5.33 2.95
C ARG A 72 19.88 -4.65 1.88
N GLU A 73 21.16 -5.01 1.77
CA GLU A 73 22.09 -4.47 0.77
C GLU A 73 21.99 -5.25 -0.56
N LEU A 74 20.80 -5.28 -1.14
CA LEU A 74 20.58 -5.81 -2.50
C LEU A 74 20.74 -4.69 -3.53
N THR A 75 21.21 -5.06 -4.71
CA THR A 75 21.58 -4.11 -5.77
C THR A 75 20.41 -3.73 -6.67
N GLY A 76 19.27 -4.42 -6.52
CA GLY A 76 18.13 -4.32 -7.45
C GLY A 76 18.31 -5.09 -8.76
N LYS A 77 19.53 -5.58 -9.05
CA LYS A 77 19.79 -6.55 -10.15
C LYS A 77 19.54 -7.99 -9.72
N ASP A 78 19.25 -8.21 -8.44
CA ASP A 78 18.89 -9.48 -7.83
C ASP A 78 17.46 -9.91 -8.21
N THR A 79 17.17 -10.05 -9.51
CA THR A 79 15.80 -10.18 -10.08
C THR A 79 15.04 -11.44 -9.65
N HIS A 80 15.70 -12.38 -8.96
CA HIS A 80 15.03 -13.52 -8.33
C HIS A 80 14.40 -13.18 -6.97
N GLU A 81 14.78 -12.07 -6.34
CA GLU A 81 14.22 -11.62 -5.07
C GLU A 81 13.02 -10.69 -5.32
N PRO A 82 11.79 -11.10 -4.95
CA PRO A 82 10.61 -10.28 -5.20
C PRO A 82 10.55 -9.09 -4.25
N TRP A 83 10.85 -7.89 -4.74
CA TRP A 83 10.93 -6.65 -3.94
C TRP A 83 9.58 -6.05 -3.53
N SER A 84 8.45 -6.69 -3.86
CA SER A 84 7.11 -6.18 -3.56
C SER A 84 6.86 -5.83 -2.08
N ALA A 85 7.38 -6.63 -1.13
CA ALA A 85 7.21 -6.36 0.30
C ALA A 85 8.19 -5.28 0.80
N ALA A 86 9.40 -5.24 0.24
CA ALA A 86 10.36 -4.18 0.49
C ALA A 86 9.82 -2.82 0.02
N PHE A 87 9.13 -2.77 -1.13
CA PHE A 87 8.43 -1.58 -1.61
C PHE A 87 7.36 -1.09 -0.64
N ILE A 88 6.45 -1.94 -0.16
CA ILE A 88 5.43 -1.51 0.81
C ILE A 88 6.09 -1.03 2.11
N SER A 89 7.10 -1.74 2.59
CA SER A 89 7.88 -1.32 3.77
C SER A 89 8.54 0.04 3.56
N TRP A 90 9.14 0.26 2.40
CA TRP A 90 9.76 1.52 2.01
C TRP A 90 8.76 2.67 1.97
N VAL A 91 7.60 2.48 1.32
CA VAL A 91 6.51 3.47 1.27
C VAL A 91 6.09 3.87 2.67
N MET A 92 5.80 2.88 3.54
CA MET A 92 5.36 3.14 4.92
C MET A 92 6.43 3.85 5.76
N LYS A 93 7.71 3.51 5.54
CA LYS A 93 8.81 4.14 6.26
C LYS A 93 8.99 5.59 5.85
N LYS A 94 8.99 5.87 4.55
CA LYS A 94 9.09 7.25 4.00
C LYS A 94 7.88 8.10 4.36
N ALA A 95 6.71 7.48 4.51
CA ALA A 95 5.51 8.14 4.98
C ALA A 95 5.55 8.53 6.47
N GLY A 96 6.54 8.05 7.24
CA GLY A 96 6.70 8.38 8.65
C GLY A 96 5.87 7.49 9.58
N MET A 97 5.67 6.21 9.24
CA MET A 97 5.00 5.27 10.16
C MET A 97 5.80 4.98 11.44
N GLY A 98 7.12 5.23 11.43
CA GLY A 98 7.99 4.98 12.58
C GLY A 98 7.98 3.51 12.99
N ASP A 99 8.13 3.24 14.29
CA ASP A 99 8.23 1.86 14.80
C ASP A 99 6.88 1.13 14.88
N ARG A 100 5.79 1.79 14.46
CA ARG A 100 4.44 1.21 14.51
C ARG A 100 4.26 0.11 13.46
N PHE A 101 4.88 0.24 12.28
CA PHE A 101 4.70 -0.71 11.18
C PHE A 101 5.74 -1.85 11.23
N SER A 102 5.32 -3.07 10.89
CA SER A 102 6.21 -4.23 10.83
C SER A 102 6.89 -4.35 9.46
N TYR A 103 7.95 -3.56 9.26
CA TYR A 103 8.76 -3.59 8.05
C TYR A 103 9.36 -4.99 7.82
N SER A 104 9.23 -5.51 6.61
CA SER A 104 9.69 -6.84 6.26
C SER A 104 9.75 -7.02 4.74
N ASP A 105 10.66 -7.86 4.30
CA ASP A 105 10.70 -8.41 2.94
C ASP A 105 9.69 -9.54 2.70
N TRP A 106 8.84 -9.83 3.69
CA TRP A 106 7.70 -10.74 3.58
C TRP A 106 6.38 -10.02 3.81
N HIS A 107 5.48 -10.09 2.82
CA HIS A 107 4.09 -9.63 2.95
C HIS A 107 3.36 -10.30 4.12
N ALA A 108 3.68 -11.58 4.38
CA ALA A 108 3.10 -12.34 5.47
C ALA A 108 3.26 -11.67 6.84
N THR A 109 4.35 -10.93 7.06
CA THR A 109 4.65 -10.28 8.35
C THR A 109 3.60 -9.25 8.73
N TYR A 110 3.41 -8.21 7.92
CA TYR A 110 2.44 -7.15 8.24
C TYR A 110 0.99 -7.59 8.03
N ILE A 111 0.71 -8.54 7.12
CA ILE A 111 -0.62 -9.17 7.04
C ILE A 111 -0.95 -9.85 8.37
N ARG A 112 -0.09 -10.75 8.83
CA ARG A 112 -0.31 -11.50 10.08
C ARG A 112 -0.44 -10.55 11.26
N ASN A 113 0.45 -9.57 11.38
CA ASN A 113 0.43 -8.63 12.50
C ASN A 113 -0.83 -7.75 12.50
N SER A 114 -1.33 -7.32 11.34
CA SER A 114 -2.60 -6.57 11.27
C SER A 114 -3.79 -7.38 11.82
N ILE A 115 -3.84 -8.68 11.53
CA ILE A 115 -4.91 -9.58 11.98
C ILE A 115 -4.78 -9.85 13.47
N LEU A 116 -3.57 -10.16 13.95
CA LEU A 116 -3.30 -10.40 15.37
C LEU A 116 -3.57 -9.15 16.21
N SER A 117 -3.14 -7.97 15.76
CA SER A 117 -3.38 -6.71 16.47
C SER A 117 -4.87 -6.37 16.53
N ARG A 118 -5.65 -6.61 15.47
CA ARG A 118 -7.12 -6.44 15.55
C ARG A 118 -7.74 -7.39 16.58
N ARG A 119 -7.36 -8.67 16.56
CA ARG A 119 -7.88 -9.68 17.52
C ARG A 119 -7.55 -9.31 18.97
N ALA A 120 -6.35 -8.79 19.20
CA ALA A 120 -5.89 -8.32 20.50
C ALA A 120 -6.42 -6.92 20.87
N LYS A 121 -7.10 -6.22 19.95
CA LYS A 121 -7.47 -4.80 20.08
C LYS A 121 -6.27 -3.88 20.36
N ASP A 122 -5.11 -4.26 19.84
CA ASP A 122 -3.87 -3.51 19.99
C ASP A 122 -3.88 -2.27 19.10
N LYS A 123 -3.89 -1.09 19.74
CA LYS A 123 -3.92 0.22 19.08
C LYS A 123 -2.53 0.74 18.69
N SER A 124 -1.45 0.08 19.10
CA SER A 124 -0.09 0.49 18.77
C SER A 124 0.26 0.17 17.31
N PHE A 125 -0.28 -0.92 16.76
CA PHE A 125 -0.07 -1.30 15.37
C PHE A 125 -0.99 -0.51 14.43
N PRO A 126 -0.48 0.10 13.33
CA PRO A 126 -1.19 1.15 12.59
C PRO A 126 -2.33 0.61 11.74
N TYR A 127 -2.32 -0.69 11.38
CA TYR A 127 -3.35 -1.30 10.56
C TYR A 127 -4.05 -2.46 11.26
N TRP A 128 -5.38 -2.52 11.22
CA TRP A 128 -6.15 -3.69 11.64
C TRP A 128 -6.61 -4.50 10.44
N GLY A 129 -6.40 -5.81 10.49
CA GLY A 129 -6.79 -6.74 9.43
C GLY A 129 -8.23 -7.22 9.57
N TYR A 130 -9.04 -7.02 8.54
CA TYR A 130 -10.43 -7.46 8.38
C TYR A 130 -10.52 -8.53 7.29
N ARG A 131 -11.48 -9.45 7.39
CA ARG A 131 -11.85 -10.29 6.24
C ARG A 131 -12.41 -9.41 5.13
N ILE A 132 -12.28 -9.87 3.88
CA ILE A 132 -12.75 -9.11 2.72
C ILE A 132 -14.27 -8.96 2.69
N GLU A 133 -15.01 -9.84 3.37
CA GLU A 133 -16.46 -9.81 3.50
C GLU A 133 -16.95 -8.92 4.67
N GLU A 134 -16.05 -8.51 5.57
CA GLU A 134 -16.42 -7.69 6.74
C GLU A 134 -16.45 -6.19 6.43
N ARG A 135 -15.67 -5.74 5.43
CA ARG A 135 -15.46 -4.31 5.17
C ARG A 135 -15.04 -4.04 3.73
N ALA A 136 -15.66 -3.01 3.14
CA ALA A 136 -15.25 -2.44 1.86
C ALA A 136 -13.90 -1.71 1.98
N PRO A 137 -12.90 -1.99 1.12
CA PRO A 137 -11.63 -1.26 1.11
C PRO A 137 -11.84 0.24 0.86
N GLN A 138 -11.09 1.07 1.58
CA GLN A 138 -11.06 2.52 1.45
C GLN A 138 -9.69 2.99 0.97
N VAL A 139 -9.61 4.22 0.44
CA VAL A 139 -8.31 4.84 0.10
C VAL A 139 -7.44 4.89 1.35
N GLY A 140 -6.18 4.42 1.22
CA GLY A 140 -5.23 4.30 2.33
C GLY A 140 -5.24 2.92 3.01
N ASP A 141 -6.23 2.06 2.75
CA ASP A 141 -6.17 0.66 3.17
C ASP A 141 -5.12 -0.10 2.34
N LEU A 142 -4.59 -1.17 2.91
CA LEU A 142 -3.85 -2.19 2.17
C LEU A 142 -4.77 -3.39 1.93
N VAL A 143 -4.67 -4.06 0.79
CA VAL A 143 -5.37 -5.31 0.50
C VAL A 143 -4.39 -6.43 0.24
N GLY A 144 -4.63 -7.61 0.82
CA GLY A 144 -3.70 -8.75 0.75
C GLY A 144 -4.31 -9.99 0.11
N TYR A 145 -3.53 -10.66 -0.75
CA TYR A 145 -3.89 -11.95 -1.36
C TYR A 145 -2.84 -13.04 -1.14
N ALA A 146 -3.31 -14.29 -1.16
CA ALA A 146 -2.47 -15.47 -1.09
C ALA A 146 -2.01 -15.89 -2.49
N ARG A 147 -0.72 -16.24 -2.65
CA ARG A 147 -0.17 -16.81 -3.89
C ARG A 147 -0.27 -18.34 -3.95
N LYS A 148 -0.59 -18.99 -2.83
CA LYS A 148 -0.79 -20.45 -2.74
C LYS A 148 -2.04 -20.80 -1.91
N GLY A 149 -2.50 -22.04 -2.02
CA GLY A 149 -3.57 -22.56 -1.17
C GLY A 149 -3.13 -22.70 0.29
N GLY A 150 -4.11 -22.76 1.20
CA GLY A 150 -3.85 -22.93 2.63
C GLY A 150 -3.34 -21.67 3.32
N ILE A 151 -3.70 -20.47 2.83
CA ILE A 151 -3.49 -19.18 3.50
C ILE A 151 -4.84 -18.47 3.51
N SER A 152 -5.27 -17.98 4.67
CA SER A 152 -6.55 -17.29 4.84
C SER A 152 -6.49 -16.30 5.99
N TYR A 153 -7.59 -15.61 6.27
CA TYR A 153 -7.74 -14.79 7.47
C TYR A 153 -7.68 -15.61 8.79
N ASP A 154 -7.97 -16.91 8.75
CA ASP A 154 -7.93 -17.77 9.94
C ASP A 154 -6.62 -18.52 10.11
N TYR A 155 -5.89 -18.72 9.01
CA TYR A 155 -4.60 -19.38 9.03
C TYR A 155 -3.54 -18.57 8.25
N GLN A 156 -2.64 -17.91 9.00
CA GLN A 156 -1.53 -17.09 8.46
C GLN A 156 -0.20 -17.68 8.94
N PRO A 157 0.48 -18.55 8.18
CA PRO A 157 1.84 -18.96 8.52
C PRO A 157 2.76 -17.73 8.66
N VAL A 158 3.78 -17.82 9.53
CA VAL A 158 4.75 -16.72 9.75
C VAL A 158 5.43 -16.33 8.44
N VAL A 159 5.78 -17.33 7.62
CA VAL A 159 6.30 -17.15 6.26
C VAL A 159 5.32 -17.80 5.31
N SER A 160 4.75 -17.01 4.40
CA SER A 160 3.79 -17.52 3.42
C SER A 160 3.86 -16.71 2.13
N PRO A 161 3.74 -17.35 0.94
CA PRO A 161 3.65 -16.62 -0.32
C PRO A 161 2.36 -15.81 -0.39
N SER A 162 2.49 -14.50 -0.23
CA SER A 162 1.41 -13.53 -0.28
C SER A 162 1.87 -12.23 -0.95
N HIS A 163 0.93 -11.33 -1.17
CA HIS A 163 1.20 -10.01 -1.74
C HIS A 163 0.19 -9.00 -1.21
N THR A 164 0.57 -7.74 -1.20
CA THR A 164 -0.21 -6.61 -0.70
C THR A 164 -0.02 -5.41 -1.61
N ASP A 165 -1.12 -4.71 -1.83
CA ASP A 165 -1.15 -3.44 -2.55
C ASP A 165 -1.85 -2.35 -1.70
N LEU A 166 -1.50 -1.09 -1.93
CA LEU A 166 -2.12 0.09 -1.31
C LEU A 166 -3.29 0.57 -2.15
N VAL A 167 -4.46 0.73 -1.54
CA VAL A 167 -5.66 1.27 -2.18
C VAL A 167 -5.51 2.77 -2.38
N VAL A 168 -5.50 3.23 -3.63
CA VAL A 168 -5.26 4.63 -4.01
C VAL A 168 -6.47 5.35 -4.59
N ALA A 169 -7.50 4.61 -4.99
CA ALA A 169 -8.79 5.18 -5.40
C ALA A 169 -9.93 4.19 -5.17
N VAL A 170 -11.11 4.71 -4.87
CA VAL A 170 -12.36 3.93 -4.76
C VAL A 170 -13.38 4.57 -5.69
N ARG A 171 -14.05 3.75 -6.51
CA ARG A 171 -15.13 4.13 -7.42
C ARG A 171 -16.27 3.11 -7.30
N PRO A 172 -17.47 3.38 -7.83
CA PRO A 172 -18.53 2.38 -7.86
C PRO A 172 -18.03 1.09 -8.52
N ASN A 173 -18.19 -0.04 -7.81
CA ASN A 173 -17.82 -1.39 -8.27
C ASN A 173 -16.34 -1.65 -8.56
N GLU A 174 -15.43 -0.73 -8.21
CA GLU A 174 -14.00 -0.97 -8.38
C GLU A 174 -13.12 -0.12 -7.46
N ILE A 175 -11.90 -0.60 -7.23
CA ILE A 175 -10.83 0.14 -6.56
C ILE A 175 -9.57 0.10 -7.42
N ASP A 176 -8.72 1.13 -7.31
CA ASP A 176 -7.36 1.07 -7.81
C ASP A 176 -6.39 0.82 -6.65
N VAL A 177 -5.43 -0.08 -6.89
CA VAL A 177 -4.38 -0.39 -5.92
C VAL A 177 -3.01 -0.28 -6.56
N ILE A 178 -1.99 0.15 -5.81
CA ILE A 178 -0.60 0.24 -6.25
C ILE A 178 0.27 -0.68 -5.40
N GLY A 179 1.12 -1.47 -6.06
CA GLY A 179 2.14 -2.29 -5.41
C GLY A 179 3.39 -2.46 -6.28
N GLY A 180 4.45 -2.95 -5.64
CA GLY A 180 5.74 -3.19 -6.28
C GLY A 180 5.86 -4.59 -6.87
N ASN A 181 6.80 -4.77 -7.79
CA ASN A 181 7.19 -6.04 -8.41
C ASN A 181 6.00 -6.87 -8.95
N VAL A 182 5.05 -6.19 -9.59
CA VAL A 182 4.00 -6.85 -10.39
C VAL A 182 4.40 -6.66 -11.84
N LYS A 183 4.69 -7.76 -12.56
CA LYS A 183 5.37 -7.70 -13.87
C LYS A 183 6.61 -6.78 -13.80
N ASP A 184 7.43 -6.99 -12.78
CA ASP A 184 8.74 -6.36 -12.57
C ASP A 184 8.72 -4.83 -12.50
N SER A 185 7.58 -4.22 -12.14
CA SER A 185 7.40 -2.77 -12.07
C SER A 185 6.57 -2.34 -10.85
N VAL A 186 6.51 -1.03 -10.57
CA VAL A 186 5.48 -0.44 -9.70
C VAL A 186 4.21 -0.29 -10.52
N THR A 187 3.17 -1.04 -10.13
CA THR A 187 1.98 -1.25 -10.97
C THR A 187 0.72 -0.83 -10.26
N LYS A 188 -0.13 -0.10 -10.98
CA LYS A 188 -1.53 0.12 -10.62
C LYS A 188 -2.39 -1.03 -11.17
N LYS A 189 -3.22 -1.64 -10.32
CA LYS A 189 -4.25 -2.61 -10.73
C LYS A 189 -5.62 -2.06 -10.42
N THR A 190 -6.59 -2.24 -11.31
CA THR A 190 -8.01 -2.07 -11.00
C THR A 190 -8.58 -3.40 -10.53
N LEU A 191 -9.28 -3.40 -9.39
CA LEU A 191 -9.88 -4.60 -8.80
C LEU A 191 -11.39 -4.40 -8.68
N ARG A 192 -12.16 -5.46 -8.95
CA ARG A 192 -13.63 -5.40 -8.88
C ARG A 192 -14.15 -5.45 -7.45
N THR A 193 -15.14 -4.62 -7.15
CA THR A 193 -15.95 -4.67 -5.93
C THR A 193 -17.44 -4.86 -6.27
N ASP A 194 -18.22 -5.34 -5.31
CA ASP A 194 -19.67 -5.40 -5.45
C ASP A 194 -20.33 -4.02 -5.21
N ASN A 195 -21.66 -3.98 -5.27
CA ASN A 195 -22.43 -2.73 -5.06
C ASN A 195 -22.31 -2.17 -3.63
N SER A 196 -21.84 -2.99 -2.68
CA SER A 196 -21.55 -2.59 -1.31
C SER A 196 -20.08 -2.22 -1.11
N GLY A 197 -19.26 -2.29 -2.17
CA GLY A 197 -17.83 -2.00 -2.15
C GLY A 197 -16.97 -3.14 -1.62
N LEU A 198 -17.53 -4.33 -1.32
CA LEU A 198 -16.75 -5.48 -0.89
C LEU A 198 -15.93 -6.04 -2.06
N LEU A 199 -14.70 -6.46 -1.78
CA LEU A 199 -13.78 -6.96 -2.79
C LEU A 199 -14.26 -8.32 -3.33
N VAL A 200 -14.58 -8.39 -4.62
CA VAL A 200 -15.06 -9.61 -5.31
C VAL A 200 -14.18 -10.00 -6.50
N ASP A 201 -13.03 -9.34 -6.65
CA ASP A 201 -12.03 -9.65 -7.66
C ASP A 201 -11.62 -11.14 -7.60
N LYS A 202 -11.54 -11.78 -8.77
CA LYS A 202 -11.25 -13.21 -8.92
C LYS A 202 -9.87 -13.50 -9.50
N GLN A 203 -9.09 -12.46 -9.84
CA GLN A 203 -7.74 -12.62 -10.40
C GLN A 203 -6.78 -13.17 -9.34
N TYR A 204 -7.02 -12.83 -8.07
CA TYR A 204 -6.23 -13.30 -6.94
C TYR A 204 -7.09 -13.81 -5.78
N ARG A 205 -6.47 -14.55 -4.86
CA ARG A 205 -7.10 -15.07 -3.64
C ARG A 205 -7.02 -14.04 -2.52
N TRP A 206 -7.73 -12.93 -2.69
CA TRP A 206 -7.83 -11.88 -1.67
C TRP A 206 -8.42 -12.45 -0.39
N PHE A 207 -7.89 -12.06 0.77
CA PHE A 207 -8.38 -12.59 2.05
C PHE A 207 -8.30 -11.61 3.22
N VAL A 208 -7.69 -10.44 3.03
CA VAL A 208 -7.58 -9.43 4.09
C VAL A 208 -7.65 -8.01 3.52
N VAL A 209 -8.39 -7.15 4.22
CA VAL A 209 -8.31 -5.68 4.13
C VAL A 209 -7.62 -5.20 5.40
N MET A 210 -6.46 -4.58 5.30
CA MET A 210 -5.76 -3.98 6.42
C MET A 210 -6.02 -2.49 6.41
N ALA A 211 -6.77 -2.01 7.37
CA ALA A 211 -7.20 -0.62 7.41
C ALA A 211 -6.55 0.14 8.56
N PRO A 212 -6.30 1.47 8.42
CA PRO A 212 -5.86 2.32 9.52
C PRO A 212 -6.68 2.04 10.77
N ASN A 213 -5.99 1.81 11.89
CA ASN A 213 -6.69 1.52 13.13
C ASN A 213 -7.48 2.77 13.59
N PRO A 214 -8.62 2.63 14.28
CA PRO A 214 -9.52 3.76 14.57
C PRO A 214 -8.95 4.84 15.51
N SER A 215 -7.74 4.64 16.06
CA SER A 215 -7.07 5.57 16.97
C SER A 215 -5.94 6.35 16.28
N ASN A 216 -5.72 6.17 14.97
CA ASN A 216 -4.63 6.75 14.20
C ASN A 216 -5.10 7.42 12.90
#